data_AF-A0A7W1XSE2-F1
#
_entry.id   AF-A0A7W1XSE2-F1
#
_cell.length_a   1.000
_cell.length_b   1.000
_cell.length_c   1.000
_cell.angle_alpha   90.00
_cell.angle_beta   90.00
_cell.angle_gamma   90.00
#
_symmetry.space_group_name_H-M   'P 1'
#
loop_
_entity.id
_entity.type
_entity.pdbx_description
1 polymer ?
#
loop_
_entity_poly.entity_id
_entity_poly.type
_entity_poly.pdbx_seq_one_letter_code
_entity_poly.pdbx_strand_id
1 'polypeptide(L)'
;MKLSVQGQADEVEPFMDELKQHPYIDFHHEEVQEVSQHQVCITCDIDLKPLRRVKIVELLKDGEVIVKMPLIDVVHGEIEEGKIIIAGKSFDIFAG
;
A
#
# COMPACT_ATOMS: atom_id res chain seq x y z
N MET A 1 11.16 1.21 3.39
CA MET A 1 10.28 2.28 2.86
C MET A 1 9.82 3.12 4.03
N LYS A 2 9.56 4.42 3.84
CA LYS A 2 9.12 5.30 4.94
C LYS A 2 7.61 5.56 4.84
N LEU A 3 6.87 5.24 5.91
CA LEU A 3 5.45 5.54 6.07
C LEU A 3 5.30 6.73 7.02
N SER A 4 4.40 7.65 6.70
CA SER A 4 4.03 8.75 7.59
C SER A 4 2.52 8.83 7.67
N VAL A 5 1.99 8.83 8.89
CA VAL A 5 0.57 8.89 9.20
C VAL A 5 0.34 10.06 10.14
N GLN A 6 -0.49 11.01 9.73
CA GLN A 6 -0.77 12.22 10.49
C GLN A 6 -2.28 12.43 10.60
N GLY A 7 -2.76 12.77 11.79
CA GLY A 7 -4.18 12.93 12.07
C GLY A 7 -4.45 13.21 13.53
N GLN A 8 -5.70 13.07 13.95
CA GLN A 8 -6.06 13.16 15.38
C GLN A 8 -5.56 11.93 16.12
N ALA A 9 -5.07 12.11 17.35
CA ALA A 9 -4.47 11.01 18.13
C ALA A 9 -5.43 9.82 18.32
N ASP A 10 -6.71 10.10 18.57
CA ASP A 10 -7.77 9.12 18.76
C ASP A 10 -8.17 8.36 17.48
N GLU A 11 -7.76 8.85 16.31
CA GLU A 11 -7.95 8.16 15.02
C GLU A 11 -6.67 7.45 14.54
N VAL A 12 -5.50 8.07 14.78
CA VAL A 12 -4.21 7.56 14.30
C VAL A 12 -3.74 6.37 15.11
N GLU A 13 -3.90 6.37 16.44
CA GLU A 13 -3.47 5.25 17.30
C GLU A 13 -4.20 3.94 16.93
N PRO A 14 -5.54 3.90 16.83
CA PRO A 14 -6.23 2.67 16.43
C PRO A 14 -5.87 2.20 15.01
N PHE A 15 -5.70 3.14 14.08
CA PHE A 15 -5.27 2.82 12.71
C PHE A 15 -3.89 2.15 12.71
N MET A 16 -2.94 2.70 13.48
CA MET A 16 -1.60 2.12 13.57
C MET A 16 -1.59 0.76 14.25
N ASP A 17 -2.42 0.54 15.27
CA ASP A 17 -2.57 -0.76 15.93
C ASP A 17 -3.09 -1.84 14.96
N GLU A 18 -4.08 -1.50 14.13
CA GLU A 18 -4.56 -2.40 13.07
C GLU A 18 -3.47 -2.67 12.04
N LEU A 19 -2.78 -1.62 11.57
CA LEU A 19 -1.76 -1.74 10.55
C LEU A 19 -0.56 -2.58 11.00
N LYS A 20 -0.15 -2.47 12.28
CA LYS A 20 0.93 -3.26 12.89
C LYS A 20 0.60 -4.76 12.98
N GLN A 21 -0.68 -5.13 12.99
CA GLN A 21 -1.10 -6.53 12.98
C GLN A 21 -1.09 -7.16 11.58
N HIS A 22 -0.85 -6.36 10.53
CA HIS A 22 -0.94 -6.83 9.17
C HIS A 22 0.23 -7.76 8.80
N PRO A 23 -0.02 -9.01 8.35
CA PRO A 23 1.02 -10.05 8.22
C PRO A 23 2.04 -9.82 7.09
N TYR A 24 1.82 -8.81 6.24
CA TYR A 24 2.65 -8.50 5.09
C TYR A 24 3.47 -7.22 5.25
N ILE A 25 3.49 -6.63 6.45
CA ILE A 25 4.23 -5.41 6.76
C ILE A 25 5.09 -5.67 8.00
N ASP A 26 6.40 -5.54 7.86
CA ASP A 26 7.28 -5.47 9.02
C ASP A 26 7.50 -4.00 9.38
N PHE A 27 7.42 -3.69 10.67
CA PHE A 27 7.73 -2.39 11.24
C PHE A 27 9.07 -2.47 11.98
N HIS A 28 9.94 -1.49 11.77
CA HIS A 28 11.29 -1.49 12.36
C HIS A 28 11.47 -0.34 13.35
N HIS A 29 11.55 0.88 12.82
CA HIS A 29 11.80 2.10 13.59
C HIS A 29 10.53 2.96 13.55
N GLU A 30 10.11 3.46 14.71
CA GLU A 30 8.91 4.29 14.87
C GLU A 30 9.26 5.57 15.63
N GLU A 31 8.84 6.70 15.07
CA GLU A 31 8.96 8.02 15.69
C GLU A 31 7.57 8.64 15.78
N VAL A 32 7.19 9.05 16.98
CA VAL A 32 5.93 9.77 17.24
C VAL A 32 6.26 11.24 17.51
N GLN A 33 5.62 12.13 16.76
CA GLN A 33 5.73 13.57 16.93
C GLN A 33 4.35 14.15 17.25
N GLU A 34 4.24 14.86 18.38
CA GLU A 34 3.07 15.69 18.66
C GLU A 34 3.14 16.96 17.79
N VAL A 35 2.15 17.12 16.91
CA VAL A 35 2.03 18.28 16.01
C VAL A 35 1.23 19.39 16.69
N SER A 36 0.23 19.01 17.49
CA SER A 36 -0.55 19.89 18.35
C SER A 36 -1.19 19.09 19.49
N GLN A 37 -1.94 19.77 20.36
CA GLN A 37 -2.57 19.17 21.54
C GLN A 37 -3.48 17.95 21.27
N HIS A 38 -3.93 17.76 20.03
CA HIS A 38 -4.75 16.60 19.62
C HIS A 38 -4.25 15.92 18.34
N GLN A 39 -3.18 16.42 17.72
CA GLN A 39 -2.67 15.86 16.47
C GLN A 39 -1.29 15.23 16.65
N VAL A 40 -1.13 14.05 16.08
CA VAL A 40 0.11 13.29 16.08
C VAL A 40 0.52 12.96 14.65
N CYS A 41 1.83 12.82 14.46
CA CYS A 41 2.45 12.31 13.25
C CYS A 41 3.32 11.11 13.64
N ILE A 42 2.97 9.94 13.14
CA ILE A 42 3.72 8.71 13.35
C ILE A 42 4.48 8.38 12.07
N THR A 43 5.80 8.31 12.19
CA THR A 43 6.70 8.00 11.09
C THR A 43 7.35 6.65 11.35
N CYS A 44 7.22 5.73 10.39
CA CYS A 44 7.76 4.39 10.51
C CYS A 44 8.64 4.01 9.31
N ASP A 45 9.71 3.27 9.57
CA ASP A 45 10.38 2.48 8.54
C ASP A 45 9.73 1.10 8.44
N ILE A 46 9.28 0.76 7.22
CA ILE A 46 8.56 -0.47 6.92
C ILE A 46 9.20 -1.27 5.79
N ASP A 47 9.10 -2.59 5.89
CA ASP A 47 9.34 -3.52 4.79
C ASP A 47 8.05 -4.22 4.39
N LEU A 48 7.75 -4.21 3.09
CA LEU A 48 6.63 -4.97 2.53
C LEU A 48 7.08 -6.39 2.19
N LYS A 49 6.31 -7.37 2.66
CA LYS A 49 6.45 -8.79 2.34
C LYS A 49 5.24 -9.28 1.53
N PRO A 50 5.11 -8.91 0.25
CA PRO A 50 3.99 -9.37 -0.56
C PRO A 50 4.06 -10.89 -0.75
N LEU A 51 2.92 -11.56 -0.51
CA LEU A 51 2.70 -13.01 -0.67
C LEU A 51 3.15 -13.53 -2.05
N ARG A 52 3.01 -12.70 -3.09
CA ARG A 52 3.52 -12.95 -4.43
C ARG A 52 4.09 -11.64 -4.97
N ARG A 53 5.35 -11.67 -5.39
CA ARG A 53 6.00 -10.52 -6.02
C ARG A 53 5.41 -10.19 -7.38
N VAL A 54 4.95 -11.20 -8.14
CA VAL A 54 4.31 -10.99 -9.44
C VAL A 54 2.80 -11.14 -9.30
N LYS A 55 2.04 -10.15 -9.76
CA LYS A 55 0.60 -10.25 -9.99
C LYS A 55 0.30 -9.97 -11.46
N ILE A 56 -0.73 -10.62 -11.98
CA ILE A 56 -1.25 -10.36 -13.33
C ILE A 56 -2.48 -9.48 -13.17
N VAL A 57 -2.43 -8.28 -13.75
CA VAL A 57 -3.58 -7.38 -13.83
C VAL A 57 -4.29 -7.62 -15.15
N GLU A 58 -5.59 -7.90 -15.09
CA GLU A 58 -6.43 -8.12 -16.26
C GLU A 58 -7.46 -6.99 -16.36
N LEU A 59 -7.42 -6.23 -17.45
CA LEU A 59 -8.45 -5.25 -17.77
C LEU A 59 -9.51 -5.94 -18.61
N LEU A 60 -10.75 -5.88 -18.13
CA LEU A 60 -11.91 -6.50 -18.76
C LEU A 60 -12.75 -5.45 -19.49
N LYS A 61 -13.25 -5.81 -20.67
CA LYS A 61 -14.33 -5.09 -21.36
C LYS A 61 -15.38 -6.10 -21.78
N ASP A 62 -16.63 -5.87 -21.39
CA ASP A 62 -17.76 -6.76 -21.69
C ASP A 62 -17.52 -8.23 -21.25
N GLY A 63 -16.74 -8.43 -20.19
CA GLY A 63 -16.38 -9.75 -19.66
C GLY A 63 -15.16 -10.40 -20.33
N GLU A 64 -14.61 -9.79 -21.38
CA GLU A 64 -13.42 -10.28 -22.08
C GLU A 64 -12.15 -9.54 -21.64
N VAL A 65 -11.05 -10.28 -21.47
CA VAL A 65 -9.75 -9.70 -21.13
C VAL A 65 -9.19 -8.99 -22.36
N ILE A 66 -9.10 -7.66 -22.29
CA ILE A 66 -8.56 -6.83 -23.36
C ILE A 66 -7.09 -6.45 -23.13
N VAL A 67 -6.64 -6.43 -21.87
CA VAL A 67 -5.24 -6.18 -21.52
C VAL A 67 -4.84 -7.11 -20.38
N LYS A 68 -3.67 -7.73 -20.51
CA LYS A 68 -3.05 -8.56 -19.48
C LYS A 68 -1.66 -8.04 -19.19
N MET A 69 -1.41 -7.61 -17.97
CA MET A 69 -0.16 -6.97 -17.58
C MET A 69 0.45 -7.67 -16.37
N PRO A 70 1.56 -8.43 -16.53
CA PRO A 70 2.32 -8.91 -15.39
C PRO A 70 3.05 -7.73 -14.75
N LEU A 71 2.81 -7.53 -13.46
CA LEU A 71 3.41 -6.47 -12.66
C LEU A 71 4.10 -7.05 -11.43
N ILE A 72 5.25 -6.49 -11.08
CA ILE A 72 5.99 -6.77 -9.86
C ILE A 72 5.64 -5.75 -8.77
N ASP A 73 5.56 -6.22 -7.53
CA ASP A 73 5.32 -5.42 -6.33
C ASP A 73 4.05 -4.56 -6.45
N VAL A 74 2.95 -5.18 -6.88
CA VAL A 74 1.68 -4.48 -7.14
C VAL A 74 1.05 -3.97 -5.85
N VAL A 75 0.79 -2.67 -5.83
CA VAL A 75 -0.04 -1.95 -4.85
C VAL A 75 -1.34 -1.54 -5.53
N HIS A 76 -2.46 -1.65 -4.82
CA HIS A 76 -3.74 -1.11 -5.28
C HIS A 76 -4.45 -0.39 -4.14
N GLY A 77 -5.22 0.64 -4.48
CA GLY A 77 -6.03 1.40 -3.54
C GLY A 77 -7.22 2.02 -4.23
N GLU A 78 -8.33 2.13 -3.51
CA GLU A 78 -9.50 2.87 -3.97
C GLU A 78 -9.35 4.33 -3.55
N ILE A 79 -9.40 5.25 -4.52
CA ILE A 79 -9.24 6.69 -4.27
C ILE A 79 -10.58 7.42 -4.14
N GLU A 80 -11.61 6.90 -4.80
CA GLU A 80 -13.00 7.34 -4.79
C GLU A 80 -13.86 6.11 -5.11
N GLU A 81 -15.16 6.15 -4.82
CA GLU A 81 -16.07 5.03 -5.07
C GLU A 81 -15.96 4.52 -6.52
N GLY A 82 -15.55 3.26 -6.66
CA GLY A 82 -15.36 2.59 -7.95
C GLY A 82 -14.09 2.98 -8.71
N LYS A 83 -13.23 3.86 -8.17
CA LYS A 83 -11.96 4.26 -8.79
C LYS A 83 -10.78 3.63 -8.06
N ILE A 84 -10.25 2.57 -8.67
CA ILE A 84 -9.09 1.84 -8.16
C ILE A 84 -7.84 2.29 -8.91
N ILE A 85 -6.83 2.75 -8.17
CA ILE A 85 -5.45 2.90 -8.68
C ILE A 85 -4.74 1.56 -8.50
N ILE A 86 -4.09 1.10 -9.56
CA ILE A 86 -3.16 -0.04 -9.52
C ILE A 86 -1.78 0.46 -9.96
N ALA A 87 -0.76 0.20 -9.15
CA ALA A 87 0.61 0.58 -9.42
C ALA A 87 1.54 -0.63 -9.23
N GLY A 88 2.55 -0.75 -10.10
CA GLY A 88 3.55 -1.82 -10.02
C GLY A 88 4.59 -1.67 -11.11
N LYS A 89 5.67 -2.45 -11.04
CA LYS A 89 6.72 -2.46 -12.06
C LYS A 89 6.34 -3.43 -13.18
N SER A 90 6.12 -2.93 -14.40
CA SER A 90 6.00 -3.82 -15.56
C SER A 90 7.35 -4.44 -15.86
N PHE A 91 7.36 -5.74 -16.14
CA PHE A 91 8.54 -6.41 -16.66
C PHE A 91 8.14 -7.21 -17.90
N ASP A 92 8.90 -7.05 -18.96
CA ASP A 92 8.73 -7.83 -20.17
C ASP A 92 9.67 -9.05 -20.08
N ILE A 93 9.09 -10.25 -20.05
CA ILE A 93 9.85 -11.50 -20.03
C ILE A 93 10.46 -11.84 -21.39
N PHE A 94 10.10 -11.10 -22.45
CA PHE A 94 10.58 -11.30 -23.81
C PHE A 94 11.53 -10.20 -24.31
N ALA A 95 11.71 -9.12 -23.55
CA ALA A 95 12.72 -8.10 -23.81
C ALA A 95 14.09 -8.54 -23.26
N GLY A 96 14.70 -9.53 -23.94
CA GLY A 96 16.10 -9.93 -23.75
C GLY A 96 17.04 -9.17 -24.66
#